data_AF-A0A2H3EKV8-F1
#
_entry.id   AF-A0A2H3EKV8-F1
#
_cell.length_a   1.000
_cell.length_b   1.000
_cell.length_c   1.000
_cell.angle_alpha   90.00
_cell.angle_beta   90.00
_cell.angle_gamma   90.00
#
_symmetry.space_group_name_H-M   'P 1'
#
loop_
_entity.id
_entity.type
_entity.pdbx_description
1 polymer ?
#
loop_
_entity_poly.entity_id
_entity_poly.type
_entity_poly.pdbx_seq_one_letter_code
_entity_poly.pdbx_strand_id
1 'polypeptide(L)'
;MMSADPPTQPDTTTTDIDPIWTTSRTARQIYALGQVEKDISRLLSLAASSISLLTLPQADGPNDNLPQGEERSEQFVLEANEYFEILDSIQVSIRSSLAHIRHSRIAPSAINAPPLGSIPPSLGVVLPEGEGEGASRGLQETRVERDAWNGILDALTRMKSAMEENSRDVET
;
A
#
# COMPACT_ATOMS: atom_id res chain seq x y z
N MET A 1 17.12 42.44 -29.24
CA MET A 1 16.10 41.40 -29.46
C MET A 1 16.19 40.43 -28.30
N MET A 2 15.16 40.37 -27.46
CA MET A 2 15.07 39.39 -26.37
C MET A 2 14.34 38.16 -26.90
N SER A 3 14.95 36.99 -26.76
CA SER A 3 14.24 35.72 -26.90
C SER A 3 13.55 35.43 -25.57
N ALA A 4 12.22 35.31 -25.59
CA ALA A 4 11.47 34.87 -24.42
C ALA A 4 11.44 33.34 -24.41
N ASP A 5 11.86 32.72 -23.31
CA ASP A 5 11.56 31.31 -23.05
C ASP A 5 10.05 31.13 -22.86
N PRO A 6 9.46 30.01 -23.33
CA PRO A 6 8.07 29.68 -23.03
C PRO A 6 7.91 29.35 -21.55
N PRO A 7 6.77 29.68 -20.92
CA PRO A 7 6.55 29.37 -19.51
C PRO A 7 6.48 27.85 -19.32
N THR A 8 7.40 27.31 -18.53
CA THR A 8 7.33 25.94 -17.99
C THR A 8 5.97 25.76 -17.33
N GLN A 9 5.16 24.85 -17.88
CA GLN A 9 3.88 24.48 -17.26
C GLN A 9 4.19 23.85 -15.90
N PRO A 10 3.48 24.22 -14.81
CA PRO A 10 3.63 23.54 -13.54
C PRO A 10 3.09 22.12 -13.69
N ASP A 11 3.97 21.12 -13.55
CA ASP A 11 3.58 19.71 -13.59
C ASP A 11 2.45 19.44 -12.61
N THR A 12 1.38 18.84 -13.11
CA THR A 12 0.14 18.62 -12.39
C THR A 12 0.32 17.57 -11.30
N THR A 13 0.52 18.04 -10.06
CA THR A 13 0.20 17.39 -8.78
C THR A 13 -0.13 15.88 -8.82
N THR A 14 0.84 15.03 -9.15
CA THR A 14 0.82 13.65 -8.66
C THR A 14 1.14 13.73 -7.17
N THR A 15 0.10 13.66 -6.34
CA THR A 15 0.25 13.62 -4.89
C THR A 15 1.21 12.50 -4.49
N ASP A 16 2.06 12.80 -3.51
CA ASP A 16 3.07 11.90 -2.96
C ASP A 16 2.38 10.78 -2.16
N ILE A 17 1.82 9.79 -2.87
CA ILE A 17 1.17 8.62 -2.27
C ILE A 17 2.28 7.66 -1.85
N ASP A 18 2.47 7.50 -0.54
CA ASP A 18 3.52 6.60 -0.01
C ASP A 18 3.47 5.25 -0.73
N PRO A 19 4.62 4.71 -1.18
CA PRO A 19 4.66 3.44 -1.90
C PRO A 19 4.11 2.28 -1.07
N ILE A 20 4.08 2.42 0.26
CA ILE A 20 3.41 1.51 1.21
C ILE A 20 1.96 1.26 0.77
N TRP A 21 1.21 2.30 0.40
CA TRP A 21 -0.19 2.20 -0.03
C TRP A 21 -0.38 1.60 -1.42
N THR A 22 0.63 1.65 -2.28
CA THR A 22 0.56 1.09 -3.64
C THR A 22 1.07 -0.36 -3.72
N THR A 23 1.91 -0.82 -2.79
CA THR A 23 2.54 -2.16 -2.81
C THR A 23 1.56 -3.34 -2.81
N SER A 24 0.46 -3.26 -2.06
CA SER A 24 -0.44 -4.39 -1.80
C SER A 24 -1.89 -4.09 -2.16
N ARG A 25 -2.65 -5.11 -2.58
CA ARG A 25 -4.09 -4.99 -2.84
C ARG A 25 -4.84 -4.54 -1.57
N THR A 26 -4.47 -5.06 -0.41
CA THR A 26 -5.06 -4.67 0.88
C THR A 26 -4.67 -3.25 1.26
N ALA A 27 -3.43 -2.84 1.01
CA ALA A 27 -2.96 -1.48 1.28
C ALA A 27 -3.72 -0.45 0.42
N ARG A 28 -3.90 -0.73 -0.88
CA ARG A 28 -4.72 0.10 -1.78
C ARG A 28 -6.18 0.22 -1.31
N GLN A 29 -6.75 -0.85 -0.73
CA GLN A 29 -8.10 -0.84 -0.17
C GLN A 29 -8.21 -0.02 1.13
N ILE A 30 -7.21 -0.10 2.01
CA ILE A 30 -7.15 0.72 3.23
C ILE A 30 -7.01 2.20 2.86
N TYR A 31 -6.13 2.53 1.90
CA TYR A 31 -5.97 3.89 1.40
C TYR A 31 -7.28 4.45 0.80
N ALA A 32 -7.98 3.65 -0.01
CA ALA A 32 -9.28 4.04 -0.57
C ALA A 32 -10.33 4.31 0.53
N LEU A 33 -10.33 3.52 1.61
CA LEU A 33 -11.23 3.75 2.75
C LEU A 33 -10.90 5.05 3.51
N GLY A 34 -9.62 5.42 3.60
CA GLY A 34 -9.19 6.72 4.12
C GLY A 34 -9.61 7.92 3.25
N GLN A 35 -9.86 7.70 1.95
CA GLN A 35 -10.50 8.73 1.11
C GLN A 35 -12.00 8.85 1.41
N VAL A 36 -12.70 7.73 1.61
CA VAL A 36 -14.11 7.72 2.04
C VAL A 36 -14.33 8.50 3.35
N GLU A 37 -13.39 8.43 4.30
CA GLU A 37 -13.46 9.20 5.55
C GLU A 37 -13.42 10.73 5.33
N LYS A 38 -12.59 11.20 4.39
CA LYS A 38 -12.58 12.61 3.97
C LYS A 38 -13.87 12.98 3.26
N ASP A 39 -14.38 12.08 2.40
CA ASP A 39 -15.62 12.30 1.66
C ASP A 39 -16.82 12.38 2.62
N ILE A 40 -16.85 11.58 3.69
CA ILE A 40 -17.84 11.69 4.79
C ILE A 40 -17.73 13.05 5.51
N SER A 41 -16.51 13.51 5.77
CA SER A 41 -16.29 14.83 6.39
C SER A 41 -16.79 15.97 5.50
N ARG A 42 -16.55 15.88 4.18
CA ARG A 42 -17.11 16.81 3.17
C ARG A 42 -18.63 16.71 3.13
N LEU A 43 -19.20 15.51 3.09
CA LEU A 43 -20.65 15.26 3.10
C LEU A 43 -21.34 15.94 4.29
N LEU A 44 -20.74 15.86 5.49
CA LEU A 44 -21.26 16.54 6.69
C LEU A 44 -21.19 18.07 6.57
N SER A 45 -20.15 18.62 5.94
CA SER A 45 -20.08 20.07 5.69
C SER A 45 -21.13 20.56 4.68
N LEU A 46 -21.39 19.79 3.61
CA LEU A 46 -22.48 20.08 2.67
C LEU A 46 -23.86 19.93 3.32
N ALA A 47 -24.05 18.94 4.20
CA ALA A 47 -25.29 18.80 4.96
C ALA A 47 -25.53 20.02 5.85
N ALA A 48 -24.51 20.52 6.55
CA ALA A 48 -24.62 21.73 7.36
C ALA A 48 -24.94 22.97 6.52
N SER A 49 -24.28 23.14 5.37
CA SER A 49 -24.49 24.27 4.45
C SER A 49 -25.89 24.23 3.81
N SER A 50 -26.32 23.10 3.26
CA SER A 50 -27.66 22.93 2.69
C SER A 50 -28.79 23.09 3.73
N ILE A 51 -28.57 22.69 4.98
CA ILE A 51 -29.52 22.97 6.07
C ILE A 51 -29.56 24.48 6.38
N SER A 52 -28.41 25.17 6.39
CA SER A 52 -28.36 26.64 6.54
C SER A 52 -29.10 27.35 5.40
N LEU A 53 -28.95 26.89 4.15
CA LEU A 53 -29.71 27.43 3.01
C LEU A 53 -31.23 27.17 3.13
N LEU A 54 -31.67 26.20 3.93
CA LEU A 54 -33.09 25.96 4.24
C LEU A 54 -33.62 26.69 5.49
N THR A 55 -32.77 27.31 6.33
CA THR A 55 -33.28 28.06 7.49
C THR A 55 -34.03 29.32 7.07
N LEU A 56 -34.97 29.77 7.89
CA LEU A 56 -35.64 31.05 7.66
C LEU A 56 -34.64 32.20 7.83
N PRO A 57 -34.76 33.32 7.08
CA PRO A 57 -33.86 34.49 7.20
C PRO A 57 -33.81 35.15 8.60
N GLN A 58 -34.68 34.75 9.53
CA GLN A 58 -34.66 35.19 10.94
C GLN A 58 -33.71 34.39 11.82
N ALA A 59 -33.20 33.24 11.33
CA ALA A 59 -32.22 32.40 12.03
C ALA A 59 -30.77 32.70 11.61
N ASP A 60 -30.57 33.41 10.50
CA ASP A 60 -29.26 33.77 9.98
C ASP A 60 -28.55 34.73 10.95
N GLY A 61 -27.34 34.38 11.37
CA GLY A 61 -26.55 35.26 12.23
C GLY A 61 -26.03 36.49 11.46
N PRO A 62 -25.67 37.59 12.14
CA PRO A 62 -25.07 38.76 11.47
C PRO A 62 -23.69 38.50 10.83
N ASN A 63 -23.13 37.29 11.01
CA ASN A 63 -21.90 36.82 10.36
C ASN A 63 -22.16 35.81 9.22
N ASP A 64 -23.39 35.33 9.06
CA ASP A 64 -23.77 34.42 7.99
C ASP A 64 -23.90 35.22 6.68
N ASN A 65 -22.90 35.09 5.81
CA ASN A 65 -22.90 35.69 4.47
C ASN A 65 -23.74 34.84 3.50
N LEU A 66 -25.00 34.59 3.88
CA LEU A 66 -25.92 33.76 3.10
C LEU A 66 -26.61 34.58 1.99
N PRO A 67 -26.79 34.02 0.77
CA PRO A 67 -27.62 34.63 -0.26
C PRO A 67 -29.07 34.83 0.23
N GLN A 68 -29.71 35.90 -0.23
CA GLN A 68 -31.09 36.22 0.13
C GLN A 68 -32.06 35.94 -1.03
N GLY A 69 -33.22 35.36 -0.72
CA GLY A 69 -34.29 35.14 -1.69
C GLY A 69 -34.03 33.96 -2.63
N GLU A 70 -34.22 34.18 -3.93
CA GLU A 70 -34.24 33.14 -4.97
C GLU A 70 -32.88 32.44 -5.12
N GLU A 71 -31.78 33.19 -5.07
CA GLU A 71 -30.40 32.68 -5.13
C GLU A 71 -30.12 31.62 -4.05
N ARG A 72 -30.71 31.77 -2.86
CA ARG A 72 -30.58 30.79 -1.75
C ARG A 72 -31.18 29.44 -2.13
N SER A 73 -32.28 29.44 -2.89
CA SER A 73 -32.96 28.22 -3.32
C SER A 73 -32.23 27.53 -4.48
N GLU A 74 -31.60 28.29 -5.38
CA GLU A 74 -30.72 27.74 -6.42
C GLU A 74 -29.46 27.12 -5.82
N GLN A 75 -28.79 27.85 -4.91
CA GLN A 75 -27.63 27.37 -4.16
C GLN A 75 -27.95 26.09 -3.37
N PHE A 76 -29.13 26.03 -2.72
CA PHE A 76 -29.60 24.82 -2.04
C PHE A 76 -29.70 23.63 -2.98
N VAL A 77 -30.28 23.79 -4.17
CA VAL A 77 -30.42 22.70 -5.15
C VAL A 77 -29.04 22.21 -5.63
N LEU A 78 -28.08 23.11 -5.83
CA LEU A 78 -26.71 22.74 -6.20
C LEU A 78 -26.02 21.94 -5.09
N GLU A 79 -26.03 22.44 -3.85
CA GLU A 79 -25.40 21.76 -2.70
C GLU A 79 -26.09 20.45 -2.33
N ALA A 80 -27.42 20.36 -2.45
CA ALA A 80 -28.17 19.13 -2.23
C ALA A 80 -27.84 18.07 -3.28
N ASN A 81 -27.69 18.45 -4.55
CA ASN A 81 -27.24 17.52 -5.61
C ASN A 81 -25.81 17.02 -5.33
N GLU A 82 -24.86 17.92 -5.01
CA GLU A 82 -23.49 17.52 -4.67
C GLU A 82 -23.44 16.60 -3.43
N TYR A 83 -24.28 16.86 -2.42
CA TYR A 83 -24.46 15.98 -1.26
C TYR A 83 -24.88 14.56 -1.68
N PHE A 84 -25.88 14.42 -2.57
CA PHE A 84 -26.35 13.10 -3.00
C PHE A 84 -25.33 12.34 -3.88
N GLU A 85 -24.59 13.04 -4.74
CA GLU A 85 -23.49 12.46 -5.54
C GLU A 85 -22.36 11.93 -4.63
N ILE A 86 -21.95 12.71 -3.63
CA ILE A 86 -20.93 12.29 -2.65
C ILE A 86 -21.46 11.11 -1.81
N LEU A 87 -22.74 11.13 -1.42
CA LEU A 87 -23.37 10.05 -0.67
C LEU A 87 -23.37 8.73 -1.45
N ASP A 88 -23.70 8.73 -2.75
CA ASP A 88 -23.66 7.50 -3.55
C ASP A 88 -22.22 7.00 -3.78
N SER A 89 -21.27 7.91 -4.02
CA SER A 89 -19.84 7.57 -4.11
C SER A 89 -19.34 6.84 -2.84
N ILE A 90 -19.62 7.40 -1.66
CA ILE A 90 -19.33 6.79 -0.35
C ILE A 90 -19.99 5.41 -0.25
N GLN A 91 -21.28 5.33 -0.60
CA GLN A 91 -22.07 4.10 -0.53
C GLN A 91 -21.50 2.99 -1.44
N VAL A 92 -21.15 3.30 -2.68
CA VAL A 92 -20.53 2.36 -3.63
C VAL A 92 -19.16 1.90 -3.13
N SER A 93 -18.33 2.82 -2.64
CA SER A 93 -16.99 2.50 -2.12
C SER A 93 -17.03 1.59 -0.89
N ILE A 94 -17.93 1.85 0.07
CA ILE A 94 -18.11 1.00 1.26
C ILE A 94 -18.62 -0.39 0.86
N ARG A 95 -19.61 -0.49 -0.04
CA ARG A 95 -20.12 -1.78 -0.52
C ARG A 95 -19.04 -2.58 -1.25
N SER A 96 -18.24 -1.93 -2.10
CA SER A 96 -17.12 -2.54 -2.80
C SER A 96 -16.06 -3.06 -1.82
N SER A 97 -15.70 -2.25 -0.81
CA SER A 97 -14.76 -2.61 0.24
C SER A 97 -15.25 -3.80 1.07
N LEU A 98 -16.52 -3.80 1.48
CA LEU A 98 -17.14 -4.93 2.18
C LEU A 98 -17.18 -6.20 1.32
N ALA A 99 -17.51 -6.08 0.04
CA ALA A 99 -17.46 -7.18 -0.90
C ALA A 99 -16.04 -7.74 -1.01
N HIS A 100 -15.02 -6.90 -1.13
CA HIS A 100 -13.63 -7.34 -1.13
C HIS A 100 -13.22 -8.05 0.18
N ILE A 101 -13.57 -7.52 1.35
CA ILE A 101 -13.35 -8.20 2.64
C ILE A 101 -14.02 -9.57 2.65
N ARG A 102 -15.24 -9.71 2.11
CA ARG A 102 -15.94 -11.00 2.01
C ARG A 102 -15.24 -11.99 1.08
N HIS A 103 -14.66 -11.55 -0.03
CA HIS A 103 -13.89 -12.43 -0.93
C HIS A 103 -12.49 -12.77 -0.37
N SER A 104 -11.86 -11.87 0.40
CA SER A 104 -10.58 -12.12 1.07
C SER A 104 -10.71 -12.99 2.32
N ARG A 105 -11.94 -13.19 2.86
CA ARG A 105 -12.21 -14.12 3.95
C ARG A 105 -12.13 -15.57 3.48
N ILE A 106 -10.95 -16.16 3.65
CA ILE A 106 -10.83 -17.62 3.77
C ILE A 106 -11.47 -18.01 5.10
N ALA A 107 -12.54 -18.80 5.07
CA ALA A 107 -13.12 -19.35 6.29
C ALA A 107 -12.07 -20.27 6.96
N PRO A 108 -11.90 -20.27 8.30
CA PRO A 108 -10.95 -21.19 8.96
C PRO A 108 -11.24 -22.66 8.65
N SER A 109 -12.49 -23.01 8.37
CA SER A 109 -12.92 -24.34 7.91
C SER A 109 -12.51 -24.70 6.47
N ALA A 110 -12.12 -23.72 5.64
CA ALA A 110 -11.55 -23.95 4.32
C ALA A 110 -10.04 -24.25 4.39
N ILE A 111 -9.39 -24.01 5.53
CA ILE A 111 -8.09 -24.58 5.87
C ILE A 111 -8.35 -26.04 6.26
N ASN A 112 -8.50 -26.91 5.24
CA ASN A 112 -8.58 -28.34 5.47
C ASN A 112 -7.34 -28.76 6.26
N ALA A 113 -7.55 -29.45 7.38
CA ALA A 113 -6.45 -30.05 8.11
C ALA A 113 -5.69 -30.98 7.15
N PRO A 114 -4.34 -30.93 7.13
CA PRO A 114 -3.55 -31.91 6.40
C PRO A 114 -4.01 -33.35 6.77
N PRO A 115 -4.05 -34.30 5.82
CA PRO A 115 -4.57 -35.65 6.07
C PRO A 115 -3.97 -36.27 7.33
N LEU A 116 -4.75 -37.02 8.11
CA LEU A 116 -4.25 -37.66 9.33
C LEU A 116 -3.03 -38.52 9.02
N GLY A 117 -1.87 -38.15 9.58
CA GLY A 117 -0.57 -38.79 9.28
C GLY A 117 0.30 -38.09 8.23
N SER A 118 -0.13 -36.97 7.64
CA SER A 118 0.70 -36.17 6.74
C SER A 118 1.80 -35.45 7.52
N ILE A 119 2.98 -36.07 7.55
CA ILE A 119 4.21 -35.42 7.96
C ILE A 119 4.51 -34.35 6.89
N PRO A 120 4.62 -33.06 7.22
CA PRO A 120 5.00 -32.06 6.23
C PRO A 120 6.37 -32.44 5.64
N PRO A 121 6.58 -32.35 4.33
CA PRO A 121 7.88 -32.65 3.74
C PRO A 121 8.91 -31.76 4.43
N SER A 122 9.97 -32.36 4.93
CA SER A 122 11.03 -31.67 5.66
C SER A 122 11.68 -30.65 4.72
N LEU A 123 11.25 -29.39 4.86
CA LEU A 123 11.73 -28.27 4.06
C LEU A 123 13.20 -28.02 4.42
N GLY A 124 14.09 -28.64 3.65
CA GLY A 124 15.52 -28.70 3.96
C GLY A 124 16.07 -30.11 4.21
N VAL A 125 15.28 -31.17 4.41
CA VAL A 125 15.80 -32.45 4.98
C VAL A 125 15.09 -33.76 4.51
N VAL A 126 14.92 -34.03 3.20
CA VAL A 126 14.36 -35.31 2.66
C VAL A 126 15.48 -36.13 1.97
N LEU A 127 15.86 -37.33 2.44
CA LEU A 127 17.16 -38.02 2.16
C LEU A 127 17.51 -38.28 0.66
N PRO A 128 18.79 -38.45 0.24
CA PRO A 128 19.14 -38.86 -1.11
C PRO A 128 19.12 -40.38 -1.25
N GLU A 129 17.95 -40.94 -1.03
CA GLU A 129 17.72 -42.37 -1.16
C GLU A 129 17.51 -42.79 -2.59
N GLY A 130 18.60 -42.72 -3.34
CA GLY A 130 19.01 -43.91 -4.08
C GLY A 130 20.05 -43.64 -5.13
N GLU A 131 20.42 -44.72 -5.83
CA GLU A 131 20.69 -44.64 -7.26
C GLU A 131 19.35 -44.42 -8.00
N GLY A 132 18.66 -43.33 -7.61
CA GLY A 132 17.25 -43.04 -7.83
C GLY A 132 16.59 -42.41 -6.59
N GLU A 133 16.49 -41.06 -6.58
CA GLU A 133 15.80 -40.16 -5.61
C GLU A 133 16.68 -39.41 -4.56
N GLY A 134 17.34 -38.32 -5.00
CA GLY A 134 18.35 -37.55 -4.25
C GLY A 134 17.92 -36.24 -3.50
N ALA A 135 18.08 -36.12 -2.16
CA ALA A 135 18.40 -34.88 -1.42
C ALA A 135 19.23 -35.06 -0.09
N SER A 136 18.65 -34.99 1.13
CA SER A 136 19.24 -35.18 2.51
C SER A 136 20.43 -34.33 2.91
N ARG A 137 20.77 -33.41 2.03
CA ARG A 137 20.74 -31.99 2.35
C ARG A 137 19.70 -31.39 1.41
N GLY A 138 18.79 -30.59 1.96
CA GLY A 138 17.91 -29.79 1.13
C GLY A 138 18.77 -28.89 0.27
N LEU A 139 18.33 -28.62 -0.95
CA LEU A 139 19.14 -27.89 -1.95
C LEU A 139 19.64 -26.51 -1.44
N GLN A 140 18.96 -25.95 -0.44
CA GLN A 140 19.35 -24.72 0.26
C GLN A 140 20.55 -24.93 1.19
N GLU A 141 20.59 -26.00 1.98
CA GLU A 141 21.70 -26.33 2.87
C GLU A 141 22.99 -26.57 2.05
N THR A 142 22.90 -27.35 0.97
CA THR A 142 24.02 -27.59 0.04
C THR A 142 24.49 -26.31 -0.69
N ARG A 143 23.63 -25.29 -0.82
CA ARG A 143 23.99 -23.98 -1.36
C ARG A 143 24.73 -23.14 -0.31
N VAL A 144 24.14 -22.99 0.87
CA VAL A 144 24.75 -22.25 1.99
C VAL A 144 26.11 -22.83 2.36
N GLU A 145 26.25 -24.16 2.38
CA GLU A 145 27.52 -24.86 2.62
C GLU A 145 28.57 -24.52 1.53
N ARG A 146 28.20 -24.59 0.24
CA ARG A 146 29.11 -24.24 -0.86
C ARG A 146 29.58 -22.80 -0.78
N ASP A 147 28.66 -21.87 -0.53
CA ASP A 147 28.95 -20.44 -0.53
C ASP A 147 29.80 -20.05 0.70
N ALA A 148 29.60 -20.71 1.84
CA ALA A 148 30.46 -20.58 3.02
C ALA A 148 31.89 -21.07 2.74
N TRP A 149 32.07 -22.24 2.10
CA TRP A 149 33.40 -22.75 1.74
C TRP A 149 34.13 -21.84 0.74
N ASN A 150 33.41 -21.28 -0.24
CA ASN A 150 33.97 -20.29 -1.17
C ASN A 150 34.43 -19.01 -0.45
N GLY A 151 33.63 -18.51 0.50
CA GLY A 151 33.99 -17.34 1.32
C GLY A 151 35.22 -17.57 2.21
N ILE A 152 35.34 -18.76 2.81
CA ILE A 152 36.51 -19.16 3.61
C ILE A 152 37.76 -19.24 2.74
N LEU A 153 37.66 -19.79 1.54
CA LEU A 153 38.78 -19.91 0.60
C LEU A 153 39.28 -18.52 0.13
N ASP A 154 38.37 -17.60 -0.20
CA ASP A 154 38.71 -16.23 -0.57
C ASP A 154 39.38 -15.48 0.61
N ALA A 155 38.83 -15.60 1.83
CA ALA A 155 39.43 -15.01 3.04
C ALA A 155 40.86 -15.53 3.32
N LEU A 156 41.08 -16.85 3.23
CA LEU A 156 42.40 -17.47 3.39
C LEU A 156 43.37 -17.03 2.28
N THR A 157 42.89 -16.90 1.05
CA THR A 157 43.70 -16.44 -0.09
C THR A 157 44.15 -14.99 0.13
N ARG A 158 43.27 -14.12 0.61
CA ARG A 158 43.58 -12.72 0.98
C ARG A 158 44.58 -12.62 2.14
N MET A 159 44.43 -13.47 3.16
CA MET A 159 45.41 -13.54 4.26
C MET A 159 46.78 -13.97 3.74
N LYS A 160 46.84 -14.96 2.84
CA LYS A 160 48.11 -15.42 2.24
C LYS A 160 48.79 -14.33 1.42
N SER A 161 48.05 -13.61 0.57
CA SER A 161 48.62 -12.51 -0.22
C SER A 161 49.15 -11.38 0.67
N ALA A 162 48.40 -10.99 1.71
CA ALA A 162 48.85 -9.96 2.66
C ALA A 162 50.08 -10.40 3.47
N MET A 163 50.19 -11.68 3.81
CA MET A 163 51.38 -12.23 4.48
C MET A 163 52.60 -12.28 3.55
N GLU A 164 52.42 -12.64 2.28
CA GLU A 164 53.51 -12.62 1.29
C GLU A 164 53.99 -11.19 0.97
N GLU A 165 53.11 -10.19 1.00
CA GLU A 165 53.43 -8.77 0.85
C GLU A 165 54.24 -8.28 2.06
N ASN A 166 53.71 -8.47 3.28
CA ASN A 166 54.41 -8.11 4.53
C ASN A 166 55.75 -8.87 4.72
N SER A 167 55.92 -10.09 4.19
CA SER A 167 57.21 -10.78 4.20
C SER A 167 58.22 -10.20 3.21
N ARG A 168 57.77 -9.60 2.09
CA ARG A 168 58.66 -8.93 1.13
C ARG A 168 59.11 -7.56 1.66
N ASP A 169 58.21 -6.82 2.32
CA ASP A 169 58.51 -5.52 2.94
C ASP A 169 59.52 -5.61 4.10
N VAL A 170 59.78 -6.81 4.64
CA VAL A 170 60.77 -7.05 5.71
C VAL A 170 62.16 -7.41 5.17
N GLU A 171 62.30 -7.68 3.86
CA GLU A 171 63.59 -8.01 3.20
C GLU A 171 64.21 -6.85 2.41
N THR A 172 63.60 -5.65 2.45
CA THR A 172 64.11 -4.41 1.80
C THR A 172 64.50 -3.32 2.80
#